data_AF-A0A932C4P5-F1
#
_entry.id   AF-A0A932C4P5-F1
#
_cell.length_a   1.000
_cell.length_b   1.000
_cell.length_c   1.000
_cell.angle_alpha   90.00
_cell.angle_beta   90.00
_cell.angle_gamma   90.00
#
_symmetry.space_group_name_H-M   'P 1'
#
loop_
_entity.id
_entity.type
_entity.pdbx_description
1 polymer ?
#
loop_
_entity_poly.entity_id
_entity_poly.type
_entity_poly.pdbx_seq_one_letter_code
_entity_poly.pdbx_strand_id
1 'polypeptide(L)'
;MQVTRGQIIARGLAHRCPNCGGRTLFKAGALFELDEGCPACGLKFEKDEGFYLGAMSLNYGVTLVGLLLPVALLWYGGVLSGRWAVGLAVVGSILGPVLLYRSSRSWQLMLYYFFLPQHLPANRRELSGAEDENV
;
A
#
# COMPACT_ATOMS: atom_id res chain seq x y z
N MET A 1 16.54 -16.49 -6.23
CA MET A 1 15.36 -17.25 -5.76
C MET A 1 14.12 -16.48 -6.17
N GLN A 2 13.15 -17.12 -6.83
CA GLN A 2 11.91 -16.45 -7.20
C GLN A 2 11.06 -16.16 -5.94
N VAL A 3 10.49 -14.97 -5.88
CA VAL A 3 9.57 -14.52 -4.84
C VAL A 3 8.15 -14.96 -5.21
N THR A 4 7.55 -15.75 -4.33
CA THR A 4 6.17 -16.23 -4.49
C THR A 4 5.14 -15.16 -4.12
N ARG A 5 3.91 -15.26 -4.65
CA ARG A 5 2.81 -14.33 -4.33
C ARG A 5 2.51 -14.25 -2.84
N GLY A 6 2.58 -15.38 -2.13
CA GLY A 6 2.39 -15.40 -0.67
C GLY A 6 3.46 -14.60 0.08
N GLN A 7 4.72 -14.65 -0.38
CA GLN A 7 5.78 -13.81 0.18
C GLN A 7 5.56 -12.34 -0.10
N ILE A 8 5.04 -11.97 -1.28
CA ILE A 8 4.71 -10.57 -1.61
C ILE A 8 3.64 -10.04 -0.65
N ILE A 9 2.58 -10.81 -0.41
CA ILE A 9 1.52 -10.43 0.55
C ILE A 9 2.09 -10.27 1.96
N ALA A 10 2.81 -11.27 2.45
CA ALA A 10 3.40 -11.24 3.79
C ALA A 10 4.36 -10.05 3.96
N ARG A 11 5.15 -9.72 2.93
CA ARG A 11 6.07 -8.57 2.94
C ARG A 11 5.32 -7.24 2.89
N GLY A 12 4.27 -7.14 2.07
CA GLY A 12 3.41 -5.96 1.98
C GLY A 12 2.70 -5.63 3.29
N LEU A 13 2.14 -6.65 3.96
CA LEU A 13 1.53 -6.50 5.29
C LEU A 13 2.55 -6.16 6.38
N ALA A 14 3.79 -6.64 6.26
CA ALA A 14 4.86 -6.37 7.21
C ALA A 14 5.65 -5.07 6.92
N HIS A 15 5.22 -4.25 5.95
CA HIS A 15 5.94 -3.05 5.47
C HIS A 15 7.40 -3.32 5.07
N ARG A 16 7.63 -4.47 4.41
CA ARG A 16 8.93 -4.90 3.92
C ARG A 16 9.00 -4.76 2.41
N CYS A 17 10.21 -4.62 1.88
CA CYS A 17 10.45 -4.61 0.44
C CYS A 17 9.88 -5.91 -0.19
N PRO A 18 9.06 -5.83 -1.24
CA PRO A 18 8.48 -7.01 -1.88
C PRO A 18 9.54 -7.89 -2.55
N ASN A 19 10.68 -7.32 -2.95
CA ASN A 19 11.78 -8.02 -3.62
C ASN A 19 12.72 -8.73 -2.63
N CYS A 20 13.38 -7.99 -1.74
CA CYS A 20 14.38 -8.56 -0.82
C CYS A 20 13.81 -8.95 0.56
N GLY A 21 12.63 -8.46 0.93
CA GLY A 21 12.06 -8.69 2.27
C GLY A 21 12.69 -7.84 3.39
N GLY A 22 13.59 -6.91 3.06
CA GLY A 22 14.19 -5.98 4.03
C GLY A 22 13.20 -4.94 4.54
N ARG A 23 13.40 -4.47 5.78
CA ARG A 23 12.62 -3.37 6.40
C ARG A 23 13.11 -2.00 5.93
N THR A 24 13.10 -1.80 4.62
CA THR A 24 13.71 -0.64 3.96
C THR A 24 12.69 0.18 3.18
N LEU A 25 11.39 -0.06 3.38
CA LEU A 25 10.34 0.60 2.61
C LEU A 25 10.16 2.08 3.02
N PHE A 26 10.50 2.38 4.27
CA PHE A 26 10.41 3.72 4.86
C PHE A 26 11.77 4.10 5.44
N LYS A 27 12.16 5.36 5.30
CA LYS A 27 13.39 5.87 5.91
C LYS A 27 13.36 5.68 7.42
N ALA A 28 14.48 5.26 8.00
CA ALA A 28 14.64 5.18 9.44
C ALA A 28 14.53 6.59 10.04
N GLY A 29 13.48 6.85 10.83
CA GLY A 29 13.24 8.14 11.47
C GLY A 29 12.21 9.04 10.78
N ALA A 30 11.73 8.69 9.58
CA ALA A 30 10.65 9.43 8.92
C ALA A 30 9.34 8.62 8.94
N LEU A 31 8.25 9.23 9.43
CA LEU A 31 6.94 8.58 9.50
C LEU A 31 6.19 8.59 8.15
N PHE A 32 6.52 9.53 7.27
CA PHE A 32 5.79 9.78 6.02
C PHE A 32 6.68 9.82 4.76
N GLU A 33 8.00 9.71 4.90
CA GLU A 33 8.93 9.80 3.78
C GLU A 33 9.24 8.41 3.25
N LEU A 34 8.75 8.13 2.04
CA LEU A 34 9.08 6.94 1.28
C LEU A 34 10.46 7.15 0.66
N ASP A 35 11.28 6.11 0.65
CA ASP A 35 12.56 6.16 -0.05
C ASP A 35 12.30 6.07 -1.58
N GLU A 36 13.14 6.67 -2.41
CA GLU A 36 13.00 6.58 -3.88
C GLU A 36 13.19 5.12 -4.34
N GLY A 37 13.97 4.35 -3.59
CA GLY A 37 14.13 2.92 -3.78
C GLY A 37 14.67 2.19 -2.56
N CYS A 38 14.69 0.86 -2.65
CA CYS A 38 15.22 0.00 -1.61
C CYS A 38 16.76 0.08 -1.57
N PRO A 39 17.40 0.57 -0.50
CA PRO A 39 18.86 0.62 -0.39
C PRO A 39 19.53 -0.76 -0.43
N ALA A 40 18.82 -1.83 -0.07
CA ALA A 40 19.38 -3.17 -0.03
C ALA A 40 19.36 -3.91 -1.38
N CYS A 41 18.42 -3.57 -2.28
CA CYS A 41 18.27 -4.29 -3.56
C CYS A 41 18.06 -3.39 -4.78
N GLY A 42 18.09 -2.06 -4.61
CA GLY A 42 17.93 -1.08 -5.68
C GLY A 42 16.52 -0.99 -6.29
N LEU A 43 15.51 -1.65 -5.72
CA LEU A 43 14.14 -1.59 -6.24
C LEU A 43 13.57 -0.19 -6.08
N LYS A 44 13.31 0.52 -7.19
CA LYS A 44 12.58 1.80 -7.17
C LYS A 44 11.13 1.59 -6.73
N PHE A 45 10.67 2.34 -5.73
CA PHE A 45 9.31 2.22 -5.19
C PHE A 45 8.31 3.10 -5.94
N GLU A 46 8.73 4.26 -6.43
CA GLU A 46 7.97 5.10 -7.36
C GLU A 46 8.59 4.97 -8.76
N LYS A 47 7.81 4.46 -9.72
CA LYS A 47 8.19 4.41 -11.13
C LYS A 47 7.69 5.64 -11.89
N ASP A 48 6.45 6.07 -11.61
CA ASP A 48 5.75 7.15 -12.29
C ASP A 48 4.91 7.95 -11.29
N GLU A 49 4.65 9.23 -11.56
CA GLU A 49 3.77 10.08 -10.75
C GLU A 49 2.35 9.48 -10.61
N GLY A 50 1.89 8.75 -11.63
CA GLY A 50 0.61 8.03 -11.63
C GLY A 50 0.53 6.92 -10.59
N PHE A 51 1.67 6.37 -10.16
CA PHE A 51 1.70 5.37 -9.10
C PHE A 51 1.27 5.98 -7.77
N TYR A 52 1.47 7.27 -7.52
CA TYR A 52 1.03 7.87 -6.25
C TYR A 52 -0.50 7.92 -6.12
N LEU A 53 -1.19 8.17 -7.24
CA LEU A 53 -2.66 8.20 -7.29
C LEU A 53 -3.28 6.87 -6.85
N GLY A 54 -2.66 5.74 -7.22
CA GLY A 54 -3.10 4.41 -6.78
C GLY A 54 -3.10 4.22 -5.27
N ALA A 55 -2.06 4.69 -4.56
CA ALA A 55 -2.00 4.64 -3.10
C ALA A 55 -3.04 5.56 -2.46
N MET A 56 -3.31 6.73 -3.04
CA MET A 56 -4.38 7.59 -2.54
C MET A 56 -5.73 6.91 -2.69
N SER A 57 -6.05 6.38 -3.87
CA SER A 57 -7.32 5.69 -4.13
C SER A 57 -7.52 4.49 -3.20
N LEU A 58 -6.48 3.69 -2.96
CA LEU A 58 -6.53 2.58 -1.99
C LEU A 58 -6.80 3.08 -0.57
N ASN A 59 -6.15 4.17 -0.16
CA ASN A 59 -6.35 4.74 1.16
C ASN A 59 -7.80 5.22 1.36
N TYR A 60 -8.32 5.97 0.39
CA TYR A 60 -9.70 6.43 0.40
C TYR A 60 -10.69 5.27 0.39
N GLY A 61 -10.47 4.25 -0.45
CA GLY A 61 -11.31 3.05 -0.49
C GLY A 61 -11.35 2.32 0.83
N VAL A 62 -10.19 2.10 1.47
CA VAL A 62 -10.10 1.43 2.78
C VAL A 62 -10.73 2.28 3.88
N THR A 63 -10.54 3.60 3.87
CA THR A 63 -11.16 4.49 4.88
C THR A 63 -12.69 4.51 4.72
N LEU A 64 -13.19 4.60 3.48
CA LEU A 64 -14.62 4.63 3.21
C LEU A 64 -15.29 3.30 3.56
N VAL A 65 -14.76 2.20 3.03
CA VAL A 65 -15.38 0.86 3.16
C VAL A 65 -15.05 0.20 4.50
N GLY A 66 -13.83 0.40 5.00
CA GLY A 66 -13.35 -0.24 6.23
C GLY A 66 -13.68 0.52 7.51
N LEU A 67 -13.92 1.84 7.44
CA LEU A 67 -14.20 2.66 8.62
C LEU A 67 -15.56 3.36 8.55
N LEU A 68 -15.82 4.14 7.50
CA LEU A 68 -17.05 4.95 7.44
C LEU A 68 -18.31 4.10 7.23
N LEU A 69 -18.26 3.10 6.37
CA LEU A 69 -19.39 2.23 6.09
C LEU A 69 -19.82 1.39 7.32
N PRO A 70 -18.90 0.74 8.07
CA PRO A 70 -19.25 0.08 9.33
C PRO A 70 -19.84 1.04 10.37
N VAL A 71 -19.29 2.25 10.51
CA VAL A 71 -19.82 3.26 11.44
C VAL A 71 -21.26 3.65 11.04
N ALA A 72 -21.52 3.83 9.74
CA ALA A 72 -22.85 4.13 9.23
C ALA A 72 -23.83 2.96 9.46
N LEU A 73 -23.40 1.71 9.26
CA LEU A 73 -24.21 0.52 9.51
C LEU A 73 -24.53 0.35 11.00
N LEU A 74 -23.57 0.59 11.90
CA LEU A 74 -23.78 0.52 13.34
C LEU A 74 -24.73 1.62 13.84
N TRP A 75 -24.66 2.81 13.24
CA TRP A 75 -25.62 3.87 13.49
C TRP A 75 -27.02 3.51 13.00
N TYR A 76 -27.15 3.02 11.76
CA TYR A 76 -28.43 2.60 11.19
C TYR A 76 -29.07 1.45 11.98
N GLY A 77 -28.26 0.50 12.47
CA GLY A 77 -28.70 -0.59 13.33
C GLY A 77 -29.04 -0.17 14.77
N GLY A 78 -28.97 1.12 15.11
CA GLY A 78 -29.30 1.64 16.44
C GLY A 78 -28.30 1.29 17.55
N VAL A 79 -27.17 0.67 17.21
CA VAL A 79 -26.11 0.29 18.17
C VAL A 79 -25.32 1.52 18.60
N LEU A 80 -25.10 2.47 17.67
CA LEU A 80 -24.41 3.73 17.94
C LEU A 80 -25.36 4.91 18.00
N SER A 81 -25.19 5.78 18.99
CA SER A 81 -25.89 7.07 19.02
C SER A 81 -25.35 8.01 17.92
N GLY A 82 -26.20 8.88 17.39
CA GLY A 82 -25.81 9.80 16.31
C GLY A 82 -24.60 10.69 16.65
N ARG A 83 -24.46 11.11 17.92
CA ARG A 83 -23.29 11.89 18.38
C ARG A 83 -22.00 11.10 18.28
N TRP A 84 -22.01 9.83 18.68
CA TRP A 84 -20.84 8.95 18.55
C TRP A 84 -20.54 8.60 17.10
N ALA A 85 -21.56 8.36 16.28
CA ALA A 85 -21.40 8.05 14.87
C ALA A 85 -20.73 9.21 14.11
N VAL A 86 -21.21 10.45 14.32
CA VAL A 86 -20.61 11.65 13.73
C VAL A 86 -19.19 11.88 14.26
N GLY A 87 -18.98 11.72 15.56
CA GLY A 87 -17.65 11.85 16.17
C GLY A 87 -16.64 10.87 15.55
N LEU A 88 -16.99 9.59 15.46
CA LEU A 88 -16.13 8.57 14.85
C LEU A 88 -15.94 8.78 13.35
N ALA A 89 -16.96 9.25 12.63
CA ALA A 89 -16.84 9.54 11.20
C ALA A 89 -15.87 10.71 10.94
N VAL A 90 -15.97 11.80 11.71
CA VAL A 90 -15.08 12.97 11.58
C VAL A 90 -13.65 12.63 12.01
N VAL A 91 -13.50 11.99 13.16
CA VAL A 91 -12.19 11.59 13.68
C VAL A 91 -11.55 10.56 12.74
N GLY A 92 -12.33 9.58 12.29
CA GLY A 92 -11.87 8.51 11.41
C GLY A 92 -11.57 8.95 9.98
N SER A 93 -12.26 9.98 9.45
CA SER A 93 -11.93 10.53 8.12
C SER A 93 -10.62 11.31 8.11
N ILE A 94 -10.16 11.80 9.26
CA ILE A 94 -8.87 12.49 9.40
C ILE A 94 -7.78 11.51 9.79
N LEU A 95 -7.98 10.75 10.86
CA LEU A 95 -6.98 9.81 11.37
C LEU A 95 -6.82 8.56 10.51
N GLY A 96 -7.90 8.08 9.90
CA GLY A 96 -7.88 6.91 9.03
C GLY A 96 -6.86 7.07 7.91
N PRO A 97 -6.97 8.11 7.07
CA PRO A 97 -6.01 8.31 5.99
C PRO A 97 -4.59 8.58 6.45
N VAL A 98 -4.39 9.29 7.57
CA VAL A 98 -3.07 9.57 8.12
C VAL A 98 -2.39 8.28 8.61
N LEU A 99 -3.10 7.43 9.35
CA LEU A 99 -2.56 6.16 9.85
C LEU A 99 -2.39 5.14 8.71
N LEU A 100 -3.34 5.12 7.78
CA LEU A 100 -3.33 4.22 6.64
C LEU A 100 -2.39 4.68 5.53
N TYR A 101 -1.86 5.91 5.54
CA TYR A 101 -0.95 6.39 4.50
C TYR A 101 0.24 5.43 4.32
N ARG A 102 0.84 5.02 5.43
CA ARG A 102 1.98 4.09 5.46
C ARG A 102 1.60 2.70 4.94
N SER A 103 0.43 2.20 5.34
CA SER A 103 -0.10 0.91 4.88
C SER A 103 -0.50 0.93 3.42
N SER A 104 -1.14 2.00 2.97
CA SER A 104 -1.63 2.15 1.61
C SER A 104 -0.50 2.13 0.59
N ARG A 105 0.61 2.83 0.86
CA ARG A 105 1.83 2.76 0.04
C ARG A 105 2.36 1.32 -0.07
N SER A 106 2.42 0.61 1.05
CA SER A 106 2.89 -0.78 1.08
C SER A 106 1.92 -1.74 0.38
N TRP A 107 0.62 -1.56 0.57
CA TRP A 107 -0.43 -2.40 -0.01
C TRP A 107 -0.60 -2.15 -1.50
N GLN A 108 -0.35 -0.94 -1.98
CA GLN A 108 -0.32 -0.68 -3.41
C GLN A 108 0.82 -1.45 -4.08
N LEU A 109 2.05 -1.39 -3.52
CA LEU A 109 3.18 -2.17 -4.02
C LEU A 109 2.86 -3.67 -3.96
N MET A 110 2.26 -4.13 -2.86
CA MET A 110 1.82 -5.50 -2.70
C MET A 110 0.84 -5.92 -3.79
N LEU A 111 -0.22 -5.14 -4.04
CA LEU A 111 -1.23 -5.44 -5.06
C LEU A 111 -0.60 -5.43 -6.45
N TYR A 112 0.18 -4.41 -6.78
CA TYR A 112 0.87 -4.30 -8.05
C TYR A 112 1.74 -5.53 -8.35
N TYR A 113 2.63 -5.90 -7.42
CA TYR A 113 3.52 -7.06 -7.59
C TYR A 113 2.81 -8.41 -7.39
N PHE A 114 1.65 -8.44 -6.75
CA PHE A 114 0.83 -9.64 -6.68
C PHE A 114 0.23 -9.99 -8.05
N PHE A 115 -0.24 -8.98 -8.80
CA PHE A 115 -0.75 -9.14 -10.16
C PHE A 115 0.38 -9.28 -11.20
N LEU A 116 1.45 -8.49 -11.06
CA LEU A 116 2.62 -8.49 -11.94
C LEU A 116 3.89 -8.91 -11.19
N PRO A 117 3.99 -10.17 -10.72
CA PRO A 117 5.17 -10.66 -10.02
C PRO A 117 6.42 -10.65 -10.90
N GLN A 118 6.28 -10.71 -12.23
CA GLN A 118 7.37 -10.65 -13.20
C GLN A 118 8.11 -9.30 -13.23
N HIS A 119 7.52 -8.22 -12.74
CA HIS A 119 8.19 -6.92 -12.65
C HIS A 119 9.21 -6.86 -11.49
N LEU A 120 9.16 -7.81 -10.56
CA LEU A 120 10.16 -7.90 -9.49
C LEU A 120 11.51 -8.35 -10.06
N PRO A 121 12.62 -7.67 -9.74
CA PRO A 121 13.95 -8.07 -10.19
C PRO A 121 14.31 -9.53 -9.86
N ALA A 122 13.87 -10.05 -8.71
CA ALA A 122 14.10 -11.45 -8.34
C ALA A 122 13.29 -12.48 -9.15
N ASN A 123 12.24 -12.04 -9.84
CA ASN A 123 11.36 -12.86 -10.70
C ASN A 123 11.52 -12.58 -12.19
N ARG A 124 12.16 -11.45 -12.54
CA ARG A 124 12.51 -11.10 -13.91
C ARG A 124 13.49 -12.16 -14.41
N ARG A 125 13.05 -13.05 -15.30
CA ARG A 125 13.97 -13.70 -16.24
C ARG A 125 14.60 -12.57 -17.05
N GLU A 126 15.91 -12.60 -17.23
CA GLU A 126 16.65 -11.63 -18.07
C GLU A 126 15.80 -11.30 -19.29
N LEU A 127 15.20 -10.10 -19.30
CA LEU A 127 14.55 -9.58 -20.49
C LEU A 127 15.72 -9.34 -21.45
N SER A 128 15.90 -10.26 -22.41
CA SER A 128 16.71 -9.99 -23.58
C SER A 128 16.25 -8.66 -24.14
N GLY A 129 17.17 -7.70 -24.31
CA GLY A 129 16.88 -6.27 -24.51
C GLY A 129 16.10 -5.91 -25.77
N ALA A 130 14.83 -6.32 -25.85
CA ALA A 130 14.00 -6.18 -27.04
C ALA A 130 12.51 -5.89 -26.74
N GLU A 131 12.10 -5.65 -25.49
CA GLU A 131 10.72 -5.22 -25.20
C GLU A 131 10.74 -3.86 -24.53
N ASP A 132 10.37 -2.87 -25.33
CA ASP A 132 10.38 -1.44 -25.04
C ASP A 132 9.47 -1.07 -23.86
N GLU A 133 9.95 -0.12 -23.07
CA GLU A 133 9.39 0.32 -21.78
C GLU A 133 8.08 1.13 -21.89
N ASN A 134 7.36 1.14 -23.03
CA ASN A 134 6.16 1.99 -23.21
C ASN A 134 5.14 1.44 -24.22
N VAL A 135 4.41 0.38 -23.88
CA VAL A 135 3.12 0.05 -24.53
C VAL A 135 2.05 -0.25 -23.48
#